data_AF-A0A6I9Q036-F1
#
_entry.id   AF-A0A6I9Q036-F1
#
_cell.length_a   1.000
_cell.length_b   1.000
_cell.length_c   1.000
_cell.angle_alpha   90.00
_cell.angle_beta   90.00
_cell.angle_gamma   90.00
#
_symmetry.space_group_name_H-M   'P 1'
#
loop_
_entity.id
_entity.type
_entity.pdbx_description
1 polymer ?
#
loop_
_entity_poly.entity_id
_entity_poly.type
_entity_poly.pdbx_seq_one_letter_code
_entity_poly.pdbx_strand_id
1 'polypeptide(L)'
;MKDCGKRFHSEVGKFRFLNELIKVVSPKYLGSRSPEPVKNKVLELIFSWTLGLPDEAKITDAYQMLKKQGIIKQDPELPPDKLLNLPPPRPKNAIFEDEEKSKTLSRLLNSSHPDDLKAANKLIKEMVQE
;
A
#
# COMPACT_ATOMS: atom_id res chain seq x y z
N MET A 1 6.66 0.50 0.31
CA MET A 1 5.56 -0.17 1.03
C MET A 1 5.62 0.04 2.53
N LYS A 2 6.78 -0.18 3.19
CA LYS A 2 6.94 -0.05 4.65
C LYS A 2 6.53 1.33 5.22
N ASP A 3 6.74 2.40 4.45
CA ASP A 3 6.45 3.77 4.90
C ASP A 3 5.19 4.41 4.31
N CYS A 4 4.47 3.71 3.43
CA CYS A 4 3.34 4.29 2.69
C CYS A 4 2.00 3.98 3.38
N GLY A 5 1.02 4.89 3.26
CA GLY A 5 -0.35 4.69 3.79
C GLY A 5 -1.27 3.87 2.87
N LYS A 6 -2.47 3.53 3.37
CA LYS A 6 -3.47 2.68 2.71
C LYS A 6 -3.80 3.07 1.27
N ARG A 7 -3.87 4.36 0.95
CA ARG A 7 -4.13 4.84 -0.42
C ARG A 7 -3.08 4.35 -1.42
N PHE A 8 -1.81 4.36 -1.04
CA PHE A 8 -0.73 3.87 -1.90
C PHE A 8 -0.79 2.34 -2.05
N HIS A 9 -1.12 1.64 -0.96
CA HIS A 9 -1.27 0.18 -1.00
C HIS A 9 -2.40 -0.24 -1.94
N SER A 10 -3.53 0.49 -1.92
CA SER A 10 -4.65 0.25 -2.82
C SER A 10 -4.30 0.44 -4.29
N GLU A 11 -3.47 1.43 -4.64
CA GLU A 11 -3.01 1.58 -6.03
C GLU A 11 -2.08 0.44 -6.45
N VAL A 12 -1.18 0.01 -5.56
CA VAL A 12 -0.27 -1.13 -5.81
C VAL A 12 -1.04 -2.45 -5.94
N GLY A 13 -2.12 -2.63 -5.19
CA GLY A 13 -2.99 -3.80 -5.25
C GLY A 13 -3.84 -3.88 -6.52
N LYS A 14 -3.92 -2.83 -7.35
CA LYS A 14 -4.66 -2.88 -8.61
C LYS A 14 -3.89 -3.64 -9.69
N PHE A 15 -4.62 -4.40 -10.51
CA PHE A 15 -4.06 -5.06 -11.68
C PHE A 15 -3.37 -4.09 -12.65
N ARG A 16 -3.76 -2.81 -12.69
CA ARG A 16 -3.06 -1.81 -13.50
C ARG A 16 -1.56 -1.74 -13.15
N PHE A 17 -1.22 -1.78 -11.86
CA PHE A 17 0.17 -1.77 -11.42
C PHE A 17 0.80 -3.17 -11.48
N LEU A 18 0.09 -4.19 -10.97
CA LEU A 18 0.59 -5.56 -10.96
C LEU A 18 0.90 -6.10 -12.36
N ASN A 19 0.11 -5.73 -13.37
CA ASN A 19 0.34 -6.13 -14.76
C ASN A 19 1.67 -5.60 -15.31
N GLU A 20 2.10 -4.41 -14.91
CA GLU A 20 3.41 -3.88 -15.32
C GLU A 20 4.54 -4.71 -14.70
N LEU A 21 4.40 -5.15 -13.44
CA LEU A 21 5.37 -6.07 -12.83
C LEU A 21 5.35 -7.46 -13.48
N ILE A 22 4.16 -7.99 -13.79
CA ILE A 22 4.01 -9.28 -14.48
C ILE A 22 4.70 -9.24 -15.85
N LYS A 23 4.57 -8.14 -16.61
CA LYS A 23 5.26 -7.99 -17.90
C LYS A 23 6.79 -8.06 -17.76
N VAL A 24 7.36 -7.58 -16.65
CA VAL A 24 8.82 -7.62 -16.40
C VAL A 24 9.33 -9.05 -16.23
N VAL A 25 8.54 -9.92 -15.58
CA VAL A 25 8.93 -11.31 -15.27
C VAL A 25 8.42 -12.34 -16.28
N SER A 26 7.35 -12.03 -17.02
CA SER A 26 6.72 -12.96 -17.94
C SER A 26 7.52 -13.08 -19.24
N PRO A 27 7.89 -14.30 -19.68
CA PRO A 27 8.59 -14.54 -20.95
C PRO A 27 7.81 -14.07 -22.18
N LYS A 28 6.47 -13.95 -22.06
CA LYS A 28 5.59 -13.45 -23.12
C LYS A 28 5.79 -11.95 -23.42
N TYR A 29 6.47 -11.23 -22.53
CA TYR A 29 6.70 -9.79 -22.62
C TYR A 29 8.19 -9.48 -22.48
N LEU A 30 8.60 -8.85 -21.36
CA LEU A 30 9.98 -8.43 -21.13
C LEU A 30 10.82 -9.49 -20.43
N GLY A 31 10.22 -10.57 -19.88
CA GLY A 31 10.92 -11.57 -19.07
C GLY A 31 12.11 -12.25 -19.75
N SER A 32 12.12 -12.33 -21.07
CA SER A 32 13.26 -12.89 -21.84
C SER A 32 14.41 -11.89 -22.02
N ARG A 33 14.17 -10.58 -21.87
CA ARG A 33 15.16 -9.49 -22.00
C ARG A 33 15.55 -8.89 -20.65
N SER A 34 14.70 -9.03 -19.64
CA SER A 34 14.95 -8.54 -18.28
C SER A 34 16.10 -9.31 -17.64
N PRO A 35 17.10 -8.62 -17.04
CA PRO A 35 18.16 -9.27 -16.29
C PRO A 35 17.61 -10.14 -15.15
N GLU A 36 18.25 -11.28 -14.89
CA GLU A 36 17.86 -12.21 -13.82
C GLU A 36 17.72 -11.53 -12.44
N PRO A 37 18.65 -10.63 -12.02
CA PRO A 37 18.52 -9.94 -10.73
C PRO A 37 17.26 -9.09 -10.62
N VAL A 38 16.81 -8.49 -11.74
CA VAL A 38 15.59 -7.68 -11.78
C VAL A 38 14.36 -8.56 -11.62
N LYS A 39 14.29 -9.68 -12.35
CA LYS A 39 13.17 -10.62 -12.24
C LYS A 39 13.06 -11.18 -10.82
N ASN A 40 14.18 -11.60 -10.25
CA ASN A 40 14.22 -12.10 -8.88
C ASN A 40 13.75 -11.04 -7.88
N LYS A 41 14.17 -9.78 -8.06
CA LYS A 41 13.75 -8.69 -7.18
C LYS A 41 12.25 -8.40 -7.28
N VAL A 42 11.68 -8.43 -8.48
CA VAL A 42 10.23 -8.25 -8.68
C VAL A 42 9.45 -9.38 -8.01
N LEU A 43 9.87 -10.64 -8.19
CA LEU A 43 9.22 -11.79 -7.55
C LEU A 43 9.31 -11.71 -6.01
N GLU A 44 10.48 -11.34 -5.48
CA GLU A 44 10.71 -11.11 -4.05
C GLU A 44 9.75 -10.04 -3.50
N LEU A 45 9.57 -8.93 -4.23
CA LEU A 45 8.68 -7.86 -3.83
C LEU A 45 7.21 -8.31 -3.81
N ILE A 46 6.73 -8.96 -4.87
CA ILE A 46 5.35 -9.45 -4.94
C ILE A 46 5.09 -10.42 -3.78
N PHE A 47 6.01 -11.35 -3.52
CA PHE A 47 5.88 -12.28 -2.40
C PHE A 47 5.86 -11.56 -1.04
N SER A 48 6.76 -10.60 -0.81
CA SER A 48 6.77 -9.81 0.43
C SER A 48 5.45 -9.06 0.66
N TRP A 49 4.79 -8.62 -0.43
CA TRP A 49 3.50 -7.93 -0.36
C TRP A 49 2.34 -8.87 -0.08
N THR A 50 2.37 -10.12 -0.57
CA THR A 50 1.36 -11.13 -0.17
C THR A 50 1.35 -11.37 1.34
N LEU A 51 2.50 -11.21 2.01
CA LEU A 51 2.62 -11.40 3.45
C LEU A 51 2.26 -10.14 4.26
N GLY A 52 2.71 -8.96 3.82
CA GLY A 52 2.47 -7.72 4.58
C GLY A 52 1.24 -6.92 4.19
N LEU A 53 0.48 -7.34 3.16
CA LEU A 53 -0.75 -6.71 2.70
C LEU A 53 -1.84 -7.76 2.45
N PRO A 54 -2.30 -8.48 3.49
CA PRO A 54 -3.28 -9.55 3.34
C PRO A 54 -4.62 -9.05 2.77
N ASP A 55 -4.95 -7.77 2.96
CA ASP A 55 -6.17 -7.14 2.45
C ASP A 55 -6.20 -7.01 0.92
N GLU A 56 -5.03 -7.04 0.26
CA GLU A 56 -4.90 -6.87 -1.18
C GLU A 56 -4.88 -8.22 -1.91
N ALA A 57 -6.04 -8.89 -1.97
CA ALA A 57 -6.20 -10.22 -2.56
C ALA A 57 -5.61 -10.38 -3.97
N LYS A 58 -5.65 -9.31 -4.78
CA LYS A 58 -5.13 -9.29 -6.15
C LYS A 58 -3.61 -9.52 -6.23
N ILE A 59 -2.86 -9.13 -5.20
CA ILE A 59 -1.42 -9.38 -5.13
C ILE A 59 -1.18 -10.88 -4.98
N THR A 60 -1.95 -11.53 -4.10
CA THR A 60 -1.92 -12.98 -3.90
C THR A 60 -2.32 -13.72 -5.18
N ASP A 61 -3.39 -13.28 -5.85
CA ASP A 61 -3.84 -13.88 -7.11
C ASP A 61 -2.76 -13.78 -8.20
N ALA A 62 -2.12 -12.62 -8.34
CA ALA A 62 -1.03 -12.41 -9.29
C ALA A 62 0.17 -13.34 -8.98
N TYR A 63 0.55 -13.46 -7.71
CA TYR A 63 1.62 -14.36 -7.28
C TYR A 63 1.31 -15.83 -7.61
N GLN A 64 0.12 -16.30 -7.24
CA GLN A 64 -0.31 -17.68 -7.51
C GLN A 64 -0.41 -17.96 -9.02
N MET A 65 -0.87 -16.97 -9.81
CA MET A 65 -0.87 -17.08 -11.27
C MET A 65 0.54 -17.25 -11.83
N LEU A 66 1.51 -16.46 -11.37
CA LEU A 66 2.92 -16.58 -11.81
C LEU A 66 3.53 -17.94 -11.42
N LYS A 67 3.17 -18.47 -10.25
CA LYS A 67 3.56 -19.82 -9.80
C LYS A 67 2.94 -20.91 -10.67
N LYS A 68 1.65 -20.82 -10.96
CA LYS A 68 0.93 -21.76 -11.83
C LYS A 68 1.48 -21.79 -13.26
N GLN A 69 1.98 -20.65 -13.76
CA GLN A 69 2.61 -20.55 -15.08
C GLN A 69 4.07 -21.05 -15.10
N GLY A 70 4.61 -21.51 -13.97
CA GLY A 70 5.99 -21.99 -13.87
C GLY A 70 7.04 -20.87 -13.95
N ILE A 71 6.62 -19.60 -13.83
CA ILE A 71 7.54 -18.44 -13.76
C ILE A 71 8.23 -18.43 -12.39
N ILE A 72 7.48 -18.76 -11.34
CA ILE A 72 8.02 -18.97 -9.98
C ILE A 72 8.20 -20.46 -9.78
N LYS A 73 9.44 -20.94 -9.83
CA LYS A 73 9.78 -22.36 -9.65
C LYS A 73 9.99 -22.74 -8.19
N GLN A 74 10.49 -21.80 -7.38
CA GLN A 74 10.69 -21.94 -5.96
C GLN A 74 10.30 -20.63 -5.30
N ASP A 75 9.61 -20.69 -4.16
CA ASP A 75 9.30 -19.48 -3.40
C ASP A 75 10.62 -18.86 -2.93
N PRO A 76 10.82 -17.53 -3.07
CA PRO A 76 12.06 -16.89 -2.65
C PRO A 76 12.27 -17.07 -1.14
N GLU A 77 13.47 -17.50 -0.74
CA GLU A 77 13.87 -17.40 0.67
C GLU A 77 13.96 -15.92 1.06
N LEU A 78 12.94 -15.42 1.76
CA LEU A 78 12.97 -14.08 2.32
C LEU A 78 13.78 -14.12 3.62
N PRO A 79 14.95 -13.44 3.70
CA PRO A 79 15.56 -13.20 4.99
C PRO A 79 14.58 -12.43 5.88
N PRO A 80 14.55 -12.68 7.20
CA PRO A 80 13.56 -12.13 8.13
C PRO A 80 13.50 -10.59 8.12
N ASP A 81 14.56 -9.93 7.69
CA ASP A 81 14.66 -8.47 7.57
C ASP A 81 13.92 -7.88 6.36
N LYS A 82 13.68 -8.71 5.32
CA LYS A 82 12.95 -8.34 4.09
C LYS A 82 11.47 -8.69 4.13
N LEU A 83 11.03 -9.46 5.12
CA LEU A 83 9.62 -9.45 5.46
C LEU A 83 9.23 -7.99 5.72
N LEU A 84 8.01 -7.64 5.35
CA LEU A 84 7.37 -6.46 5.91
C LEU A 84 7.22 -6.77 7.41
N ASN A 85 8.31 -6.63 8.18
CA ASN A 85 8.23 -6.35 9.60
C ASN A 85 7.39 -5.09 9.61
N LEU A 86 6.09 -5.27 9.87
CA LEU A 86 5.21 -4.17 10.16
C LEU A 86 6.00 -3.35 11.17
N PRO A 87 6.42 -2.11 10.86
CA PRO A 87 7.00 -1.28 11.89
C PRO A 87 6.01 -1.35 13.07
N PRO A 88 6.48 -1.50 14.33
CA PRO A 88 5.59 -1.46 15.48
C PRO A 88 4.64 -0.28 15.22
N PRO A 89 3.32 -0.51 15.28
CA PRO A 89 2.33 0.41 14.73
C PRO A 89 2.76 1.81 15.16
N ARG A 90 3.19 2.63 14.18
CA ARG A 90 3.60 4.00 14.46
C ARG A 90 2.48 4.56 15.34
N PRO A 91 2.80 5.21 16.49
CA PRO A 91 1.77 5.74 17.38
C PRO A 91 0.75 6.40 16.47
N LYS A 92 -0.45 5.81 16.43
CA LYS A 92 -1.45 6.16 15.45
C LYS A 92 -1.62 7.66 15.63
N ASN A 93 -1.29 8.46 14.62
CA ASN A 93 -1.81 9.81 14.56
C ASN A 93 -3.32 9.63 14.32
N ALA A 94 -4.03 9.32 15.42
CA ALA A 94 -5.47 9.09 15.52
C ALA A 94 -6.29 10.32 15.11
N ILE A 95 -5.60 11.36 14.71
CA ILE A 95 -6.10 12.68 14.40
C ILE A 95 -6.63 12.74 12.95
N PHE A 96 -6.05 11.99 12.02
CA PHE A 96 -6.44 12.02 10.58
C PHE A 96 -7.15 10.78 10.05
N GLU A 97 -7.17 9.66 10.78
CA GLU A 97 -7.97 8.48 10.40
C GLU A 97 -9.37 8.46 11.01
N ASP A 98 -9.69 9.40 11.91
CA ASP A 98 -11.05 9.53 12.45
C ASP A 98 -11.93 10.20 11.38
N GLU A 99 -12.45 9.35 10.48
CA GLU A 99 -13.29 9.74 9.34
C GLU A 99 -14.46 10.64 9.77
N GLU A 100 -14.93 10.49 11.01
CA GLU A 100 -15.97 11.30 11.63
C GLU A 100 -15.50 12.73 11.96
N LYS A 101 -14.29 12.90 12.51
CA LYS A 101 -13.69 14.22 12.76
C LYS A 101 -13.36 14.94 11.46
N SER A 102 -12.86 14.23 10.45
CA SER A 102 -12.59 14.81 9.12
C SER A 102 -13.88 15.28 8.42
N LYS A 103 -14.97 14.51 8.52
CA LYS A 103 -16.30 14.92 8.04
C LYS A 103 -16.83 16.12 8.81
N THR A 104 -16.68 16.14 10.12
CA THR A 104 -17.12 17.24 10.99
C THR A 104 -16.37 18.52 10.68
N LEU A 105 -15.03 18.47 10.56
CA LEU A 105 -14.22 19.62 10.17
C LEU A 105 -14.62 20.15 8.79
N SER A 106 -14.82 19.27 7.82
CA SER A 106 -15.25 19.64 6.46
C SER A 106 -16.62 20.30 6.45
N ARG A 107 -17.55 19.84 7.29
CA ARG A 107 -18.88 20.45 7.44
C ARG A 107 -18.81 21.83 8.07
N LEU A 108 -18.00 22.00 9.11
CA LEU A 108 -17.83 23.28 9.81
C LEU A 108 -17.14 24.33 8.93
N LEU A 109 -16.12 23.94 8.15
CA LEU A 109 -15.43 24.83 7.22
C LEU A 109 -16.31 25.31 6.05
N ASN A 110 -17.27 24.48 5.61
CA ASN A 110 -18.19 24.81 4.53
C ASN A 110 -19.46 25.54 5.03
N SER A 111 -19.60 25.77 6.34
CA SER A 111 -20.73 26.51 6.91
C SER A 111 -20.49 28.02 6.80
N SER A 112 -21.55 28.78 6.55
CA SER A 112 -21.53 30.25 6.53
C SER A 112 -21.77 30.86 7.92
N HIS A 113 -21.97 30.04 8.96
CA HIS A 113 -22.16 30.51 10.32
C HIS A 113 -20.82 30.83 11.00
N PRO A 114 -20.70 32.01 11.63
CA PRO A 114 -19.44 32.44 12.24
C PRO A 114 -19.02 31.55 13.41
N ASP A 115 -19.97 30.90 14.10
CA ASP A 115 -19.67 30.01 15.22
C ASP A 115 -19.16 28.64 14.75
N ASP A 116 -19.62 28.15 13.60
CA ASP A 116 -19.10 26.93 12.99
C ASP A 116 -17.67 27.12 12.49
N LEU A 117 -17.36 28.29 11.91
CA LEU A 117 -15.99 28.63 11.51
C LEU A 117 -15.05 28.76 12.72
N LYS A 118 -15.51 29.29 13.84
CA LYS A 118 -14.75 29.30 15.11
C LYS A 118 -14.51 27.87 15.61
N ALA A 119 -15.52 27.01 15.56
CA ALA A 119 -15.39 25.61 15.95
C ALA A 119 -14.39 24.86 15.05
N ALA A 120 -14.42 25.10 13.74
CA ALA A 120 -13.43 24.56 12.80
C ALA A 120 -12.01 25.01 13.15
N ASN A 121 -11.81 26.32 13.38
CA ASN A 121 -10.49 26.86 13.72
C ASN A 121 -9.97 26.34 15.06
N LYS A 122 -10.85 26.12 16.04
CA LYS A 122 -10.51 25.49 17.32
C LYS A 122 -10.07 24.04 17.11
N LEU A 123 -10.82 23.28 16.33
CA LEU A 123 -10.53 21.89 16.01
C LEU A 123 -9.18 21.76 15.27
N ILE A 124 -8.92 22.63 14.28
CA ILE A 124 -7.62 22.69 13.58
C ILE A 124 -6.48 22.95 14.55
N LYS A 125 -6.65 23.86 15.51
CA LYS A 125 -5.60 24.20 16.49
C LYS A 125 -5.30 23.05 17.44
N GLU A 126 -6.32 22.35 17.92
CA GLU A 126 -6.17 21.13 18.73
C GLU A 126 -5.47 20.02 17.94
N MET A 127 -5.77 19.88 16.64
CA MET A 127 -5.13 18.89 15.76
C MET A 127 -3.66 19.19 15.42
N VAL A 128 -3.18 20.42 15.61
CA VAL A 128 -1.82 20.86 15.23
C VAL A 128 -0.88 21.00 16.44
N GLN A 129 -1.41 21.11 17.66
CA GLN A 129 -0.62 21.32 18.87
C GLN A 129 -0.22 20.03 19.62
N GLU A 130 -0.65 18.85 19.16
CA GLU A 130 -0.19 17.52 19.63
C GLU A 130 0.80 16.86 18.66
#